data_AF-A0A0G0DKZ0-F1
#
_entry.id   AF-A0A0G0DKZ0-F1
#
_cell.length_a   1.000
_cell.length_b   1.000
_cell.length_c   1.000
_cell.angle_alpha   90.00
_cell.angle_beta   90.00
_cell.angle_gamma   90.00
#
_symmetry.space_group_name_H-M   'P 1'
#
loop_
_entity.id
_entity.type
_entity.pdbx_description
1 polymer ?
#
loop_
_entity_poly.entity_id
_entity_poly.type
_entity_poly.pdbx_seq_one_letter_code
_entity_poly.pdbx_strand_id
1 'polypeptide(L)'
;MKIYELNNDINKFKWFGRIHSNDTKYDYEFDILFEMRGQSIIKNWKPIEINAIVESKEDALLLIGDYPKFDEPLISEDALDILLPFMKKYIELLDIKILGEKLKCNYYLLNVLNILDCLDLNKSMIRIHI
;
A
#
# COMPACT_ATOMS: atom_id res chain seq x y z
N MET A 1 -27.40 3.48 20.42
CA MET A 1 -26.02 3.17 19.98
C MET A 1 -26.12 2.29 18.75
N LYS A 2 -25.56 2.70 17.61
CA LYS A 2 -25.52 1.86 16.41
C LYS A 2 -24.19 1.12 16.42
N ILE A 3 -24.24 -0.22 16.40
CA ILE A 3 -23.06 -1.06 16.23
C ILE A 3 -23.01 -1.38 14.75
N TYR A 4 -21.92 -1.02 14.09
CA TYR A 4 -21.69 -1.31 12.68
C TYR A 4 -20.78 -2.54 12.60
N GLU A 5 -21.22 -3.55 11.86
CA GLU A 5 -20.41 -4.72 11.55
C GLU A 5 -19.67 -4.48 10.23
N LEU A 6 -18.34 -4.57 10.28
CA LEU A 6 -17.50 -4.57 9.09
C LEU A 6 -17.58 -5.95 8.45
N ASN A 7 -18.36 -6.06 7.38
CA ASN A 7 -18.27 -7.20 6.46
C ASN A 7 -16.99 -7.07 5.63
N ASN A 8 -15.87 -7.53 6.19
CA ASN A 8 -14.58 -7.60 5.50
C ASN A 8 -14.62 -8.73 4.46
N ASP A 9 -15.05 -8.42 3.25
CA ASP A 9 -14.95 -9.33 2.11
C ASP A 9 -13.65 -9.03 1.35
N ILE A 10 -12.52 -9.42 1.95
CA ILE A 10 -11.17 -9.20 1.40
C ILE A 10 -10.99 -9.81 0.01
N ASN A 11 -11.84 -10.77 -0.37
CA ASN A 11 -11.82 -11.45 -1.66
C ASN A 11 -12.53 -10.64 -2.76
N LYS A 12 -13.13 -9.49 -2.45
CA LYS A 12 -13.76 -8.60 -3.43
C LYS A 12 -12.82 -7.57 -4.04
N PHE A 13 -11.61 -7.45 -3.50
CA PHE A 13 -10.70 -6.35 -3.83
C PHE A 13 -9.42 -6.83 -4.51
N LYS A 14 -8.94 -6.04 -5.47
CA LYS A 14 -7.70 -6.29 -6.19
C LYS A 14 -6.50 -6.17 -5.29
N TRP A 15 -5.50 -7.00 -5.59
CA TRP A 15 -4.17 -6.93 -5.02
C TRP A 15 -3.26 -6.33 -6.08
N PHE A 16 -2.32 -5.50 -5.64
CA PHE A 16 -1.28 -4.97 -6.50
C PHE A 16 0.04 -5.70 -6.24
N GLY A 17 0.85 -5.78 -7.28
CA GLY A 17 2.17 -6.36 -7.26
C GLY A 17 3.19 -5.45 -7.91
N ARG A 18 4.46 -5.76 -7.64
CA ARG A 18 5.60 -5.14 -8.31
C ARG A 18 5.63 -5.61 -9.76
N ILE A 19 6.01 -4.72 -10.67
CA ILE A 19 6.21 -5.09 -12.07
C ILE A 19 7.57 -5.77 -12.17
N HIS A 20 7.59 -7.09 -12.06
CA HIS A 20 8.79 -7.86 -12.38
C HIS A 20 8.92 -7.94 -13.90
N SER A 21 9.98 -7.35 -14.42
CA SER A 21 10.38 -7.50 -15.81
C SER A 21 11.70 -8.27 -15.86
N ASN A 22 12.01 -8.94 -16.97
CA ASN A 22 13.33 -9.53 -17.19
C ASN A 22 14.46 -8.48 -17.27
N ASP A 23 14.11 -7.19 -17.23
CA ASP A 23 15.04 -6.08 -17.10
C ASP A 23 15.24 -5.75 -15.61
N THR A 24 16.44 -6.07 -15.11
CA THR A 24 16.87 -5.86 -13.71
C THR A 24 16.66 -4.42 -13.22
N LYS A 25 16.48 -3.45 -14.12
CA LYS A 25 16.23 -2.05 -13.78
C LYS A 25 14.99 -1.85 -12.90
N TYR A 26 13.91 -2.62 -13.11
CA TYR A 26 12.68 -2.47 -12.34
C TYR A 26 12.81 -3.01 -10.91
N ASP A 27 13.64 -4.03 -10.68
CA ASP A 27 13.82 -4.57 -9.33
C ASP A 27 14.50 -3.54 -8.40
N TYR A 28 15.44 -2.74 -8.91
CA TYR A 28 16.10 -1.68 -8.14
C TYR A 28 15.18 -0.48 -7.83
N GLU A 29 14.10 -0.27 -8.59
CA GLU A 29 13.18 0.86 -8.34
C GLU A 29 12.41 0.70 -7.02
N PHE A 30 12.27 -0.53 -6.52
CA PHE A 30 11.59 -0.83 -5.26
C PHE A 30 12.54 -0.83 -4.04
N ASP A 31 13.87 -0.73 -4.23
CA ASP A 31 14.83 -0.75 -3.12
C ASP A 31 14.63 0.41 -2.14
N ILE A 32 14.17 1.55 -2.65
CA ILE A 32 13.86 2.74 -1.83
C ILE A 32 12.76 2.48 -0.79
N LEU A 33 11.91 1.45 -0.99
CA LEU A 33 10.88 1.07 -0.03
C LEU A 33 11.49 0.49 1.25
N PHE A 34 12.69 -0.11 1.18
CA PHE A 34 13.40 -0.55 2.39
C PHE A 34 13.86 0.61 3.27
N GLU A 35 13.97 1.82 2.71
CA GLU A 35 14.27 3.05 3.46
C GLU A 35 13.05 3.61 4.20
N MET A 36 11.83 3.10 3.92
CA MET A 36 10.58 3.48 4.60
C MET A 36 10.46 2.92 6.02
N ARG A 37 11.46 3.19 6.86
CA ARG A 37 11.54 2.75 8.26
C ARG A 37 11.50 3.95 9.20
N GLY A 38 10.46 4.77 9.04
CA GLY A 38 10.30 6.01 9.80
C GLY A 38 11.06 7.21 9.25
N GLN A 39 11.74 7.06 8.11
CA GLN A 39 12.53 8.11 7.48
C GLN A 39 11.76 8.80 6.35
N SER A 40 12.06 10.08 6.14
CA SER A 40 11.58 10.84 5.00
C SER A 40 12.33 10.43 3.74
N ILE A 41 11.62 10.04 2.70
CA ILE A 41 12.20 9.66 1.40
C ILE A 41 11.69 10.51 0.23
N ILE A 42 10.73 11.41 0.47
CA ILE A 42 10.05 12.21 -0.57
C ILE A 42 10.99 12.98 -1.51
N LYS A 43 12.18 13.39 -1.04
CA LYS A 43 13.17 14.11 -1.88
C LYS A 43 13.85 13.21 -2.93
N ASN A 44 13.99 11.93 -2.61
CA ASN A 44 14.63 10.93 -3.46
C ASN A 44 13.58 10.07 -4.19
N TRP A 45 12.31 10.24 -3.83
CA TRP A 45 11.21 9.47 -4.38
C TRP A 45 11.06 9.71 -5.87
N LYS A 46 10.90 8.60 -6.59
CA LYS A 46 10.43 8.58 -7.96
C LYS A 46 9.19 7.69 -7.98
N PRO A 47 8.10 8.11 -8.64
CA PRO A 47 6.90 7.29 -8.71
C PRO A 47 7.21 5.90 -9.25
N ILE A 48 6.87 4.88 -8.48
CA ILE A 48 6.99 3.47 -8.87
C ILE A 48 5.77 3.04 -9.68
N GLU A 49 6.00 2.13 -10.61
CA GLU A 49 4.93 1.53 -11.40
C GLU A 49 4.51 0.18 -10.79
N ILE A 50 3.21 0.01 -10.55
CA ILE A 50 2.63 -1.23 -10.01
C ILE A 50 1.48 -1.70 -10.90
N ASN A 51 1.14 -2.99 -10.84
CA ASN A 51 0.04 -3.57 -11.60
C ASN A 51 -0.86 -4.45 -10.73
N ALA A 52 -2.10 -4.63 -11.15
CA ALA A 52 -2.98 -5.57 -10.47
C ALA A 52 -2.49 -7.00 -10.72
N ILE A 53 -2.49 -7.82 -9.66
CA ILE A 53 -2.28 -9.25 -9.75
C ILE A 53 -3.59 -9.87 -10.22
N VAL A 54 -3.54 -10.52 -11.40
CA VAL A 54 -4.70 -11.18 -12.02
C VAL A 54 -4.28 -12.60 -12.36
N GLU A 55 -4.67 -13.56 -11.53
CA GLU A 55 -4.35 -14.99 -11.72
C GLU A 55 -5.50 -15.76 -12.36
N SER A 56 -6.72 -15.23 -12.26
CA SER A 56 -7.96 -15.81 -12.79
C SER A 56 -8.84 -14.77 -13.49
N LYS A 57 -9.89 -15.23 -14.19
CA LYS A 57 -10.89 -14.34 -14.79
C LYS A 57 -11.72 -13.64 -13.72
N GLU A 58 -11.92 -14.31 -12.60
CA GLU A 58 -12.61 -13.80 -11.42
C GLU A 58 -11.84 -12.63 -10.81
N ASP A 59 -10.50 -12.72 -10.74
CA ASP A 59 -9.64 -11.63 -10.23
C ASP A 59 -9.74 -10.36 -11.08
N ALA A 60 -9.88 -10.52 -12.40
CA ALA A 60 -10.05 -9.40 -13.31
C ALA A 60 -11.32 -8.59 -13.03
N LEU A 61 -12.33 -9.21 -12.40
CA LEU A 61 -13.62 -8.59 -12.05
C LEU A 61 -13.63 -7.95 -10.65
N LEU A 62 -12.57 -8.14 -9.86
CA LEU A 62 -12.47 -7.55 -8.52
C LEU A 62 -12.38 -6.02 -8.58
N LEU A 63 -12.81 -5.38 -7.51
CA LEU A 63 -12.82 -3.92 -7.39
C LEU A 63 -11.49 -3.40 -6.84
N ILE A 64 -11.10 -2.19 -7.21
CA ILE A 64 -10.04 -1.49 -6.48
C ILE A 64 -10.71 -0.78 -5.31
N GLY A 65 -10.32 -1.15 -4.09
CA GLY A 65 -10.82 -0.52 -2.86
C GLY A 65 -9.99 0.69 -2.46
N ASP A 66 -10.42 1.39 -1.41
CA ASP A 66 -9.72 2.58 -0.88
C ASP A 66 -8.36 2.27 -0.24
N TYR A 67 -8.19 1.04 0.23
CA TYR A 67 -6.95 0.49 0.77
C TYR A 67 -6.64 -0.83 0.07
N PRO A 68 -6.24 -0.79 -1.21
CA PRO A 68 -5.98 -2.01 -1.93
C PRO A 68 -4.75 -2.69 -1.34
N LYS A 69 -4.70 -4.03 -1.44
CA LYS A 69 -3.59 -4.77 -0.85
C LYS A 69 -2.32 -4.60 -1.69
N PHE A 70 -1.24 -4.23 -1.04
CA PHE A 70 0.12 -4.13 -1.55
C PHE A 70 1.10 -4.35 -0.38
N ASP A 71 2.39 -4.54 -0.67
CA ASP A 71 3.42 -4.76 0.37
C ASP A 71 3.48 -3.56 1.33
N GLU A 72 3.43 -2.35 0.78
CA GLU A 72 3.33 -1.09 1.51
C GLU A 72 1.89 -0.55 1.50
N PRO A 73 1.49 0.21 2.53
CA PRO A 73 0.13 0.74 2.61
C PRO A 73 -0.17 1.71 1.47
N LEU A 74 -1.14 1.35 0.63
CA LEU A 74 -1.71 2.21 -0.41
C LEU A 74 -3.03 2.81 0.07
N ILE A 75 -3.34 4.01 -0.42
CA ILE A 75 -4.59 4.71 -0.13
C ILE A 75 -5.14 5.41 -1.37
N SER A 76 -6.45 5.38 -1.58
CA SER A 76 -7.13 6.22 -2.57
C SER A 76 -7.14 7.69 -2.16
N GLU A 77 -7.16 8.60 -3.13
CA GLU A 77 -7.31 10.04 -2.89
C GLU A 77 -8.58 10.36 -2.09
N ASP A 78 -9.69 9.68 -2.39
CA ASP A 78 -10.97 9.90 -1.71
C ASP A 78 -10.90 9.55 -0.21
N ALA A 79 -10.28 8.42 0.15
CA ALA A 79 -10.09 8.04 1.54
C ALA A 79 -9.04 8.90 2.23
N LEU A 80 -8.01 9.31 1.49
CA LEU A 80 -7.00 10.23 1.98
C LEU A 80 -7.60 11.56 2.39
N ASP A 81 -8.51 12.15 1.61
CA ASP A 81 -9.15 13.43 1.95
C ASP A 81 -9.87 13.39 3.31
N ILE A 82 -10.46 12.25 3.65
CA ILE A 82 -11.14 12.04 4.93
C ILE A 82 -10.12 11.89 6.08
N LEU A 83 -9.03 11.18 5.84
CA LEU A 83 -8.12 10.74 6.89
C LEU A 83 -6.92 11.67 7.11
N LEU A 84 -6.53 12.43 6.09
CA LEU A 84 -5.38 13.34 6.10
C LEU A 84 -5.36 14.28 7.31
N PRO A 85 -6.49 14.87 7.78
CA PRO A 85 -6.47 15.72 8.97
C PRO A 85 -5.92 15.02 10.23
N PHE A 86 -6.05 13.70 10.32
CA PHE A 86 -5.62 12.91 11.48
C PHE A 86 -4.18 12.40 11.36
N MET A 87 -3.69 12.17 10.14
CA MET A 87 -2.42 11.49 9.89
C MET A 87 -1.34 12.35 9.22
N LYS A 88 -1.66 13.55 8.71
CA LYS A 88 -0.75 14.40 7.93
C LYS A 88 0.63 14.64 8.55
N LYS A 89 0.75 14.68 9.88
CA LYS A 89 2.02 14.90 10.58
C LYS A 89 2.91 13.67 10.68
N TYR A 90 2.35 12.49 10.41
CA TYR A 90 2.98 11.20 10.64
C TYR A 90 3.26 10.44 9.35
N ILE A 91 2.97 11.04 8.20
CA ILE A 91 3.11 10.38 6.91
C ILE A 91 3.77 11.29 5.88
N GLU A 92 4.35 10.66 4.87
CA GLU A 92 4.57 11.24 3.55
C GLU A 92 3.70 10.52 2.54
N LEU A 93 3.15 11.30 1.61
CA LEU A 93 2.39 10.77 0.49
C LEU A 93 3.34 10.64 -0.68
N LEU A 94 3.41 9.43 -1.22
CA LEU A 94 4.32 9.08 -2.29
C LEU A 94 3.50 8.68 -3.51
N ASP A 95 3.65 9.44 -4.59
CA ASP A 95 2.93 9.19 -5.84
C ASP A 95 3.30 7.81 -6.40
N ILE A 96 2.32 7.08 -6.90
CA ILE A 96 2.51 5.81 -7.60
C ILE A 96 1.77 5.81 -8.93
N LYS A 97 2.15 4.90 -9.82
CA LYS A 97 1.49 4.73 -11.11
C LYS A 97 0.96 3.31 -11.23
N ILE A 98 -0.36 3.17 -11.21
CA ILE A 98 -1.02 1.89 -11.42
C ILE A 98 -1.22 1.68 -12.92
N LEU A 99 -0.62 0.64 -13.48
CA LEU A 99 -0.74 0.29 -14.89
C LEU A 99 -1.92 -0.66 -15.15
N GLY A 100 -2.47 -0.59 -16.36
CA GLY A 100 -3.47 -1.54 -16.85
C GLY A 100 -4.88 -1.39 -16.26
N GLU A 101 -5.07 -0.48 -15.30
CA GLU A 101 -6.34 -0.27 -14.62
C GLU A 101 -6.96 1.08 -14.97
N LYS A 102 -8.30 1.12 -15.09
CA LYS A 102 -9.05 2.37 -15.19
C LYS A 102 -9.38 2.86 -13.78
N LEU A 103 -8.57 3.78 -13.29
CA LEU A 103 -8.77 4.37 -11.96
C LEU A 103 -9.87 5.42 -11.98
N LYS A 104 -10.62 5.50 -10.88
CA LYS A 104 -11.58 6.59 -10.63
C LYS A 104 -10.93 7.81 -9.99
N CYS A 105 -9.84 7.60 -9.27
CA CYS A 105 -9.09 8.59 -8.50
C CYS A 105 -7.61 8.18 -8.42
N ASN A 106 -6.77 9.08 -7.91
CA ASN A 106 -5.35 8.78 -7.70
C ASN A 106 -5.15 7.87 -6.49
N TYR A 107 -4.00 7.19 -6.46
CA TYR A 107 -3.57 6.38 -5.33
C TYR A 107 -2.18 6.83 -4.88
N TYR A 108 -1.94 6.73 -3.58
CA TYR A 108 -0.70 7.13 -2.95
C TYR A 108 -0.18 6.00 -2.07
N LEU A 109 1.13 5.86 -2.03
CA LEU A 109 1.80 5.04 -1.05
C LEU A 109 2.05 5.87 0.21
N LEU A 110 1.73 5.30 1.36
CA LEU A 110 1.84 5.95 2.66
C LEU A 110 3.16 5.59 3.32
N ASN A 111 4.09 6.54 3.37
CA ASN A 111 5.31 6.38 4.16
C ASN A 111 5.12 6.90 5.57
N VAL A 112 5.10 6.00 6.56
CA VAL A 112 4.94 6.39 7.97
C VAL A 112 6.26 6.90 8.53
N LEU A 113 6.23 8.11 9.06
CA LEU A 113 7.37 8.81 9.64
C LEU A 113 7.50 8.57 11.15
N ASN A 114 8.72 8.72 11.68
CA ASN A 114 9.00 8.70 13.12
C ASN A 114 8.52 7.42 13.83
N ILE A 115 8.70 6.27 13.18
CA ILE A 115 8.39 4.97 13.76
C ILE A 115 9.24 4.77 15.02
N LEU A 116 8.57 4.46 16.13
CA LEU A 116 9.21 4.11 17.40
C LEU A 116 9.25 2.59 17.53
N ASP A 117 10.39 2.05 17.94
CA ASP A 117 10.50 0.64 18.31
C ASP A 117 9.83 0.42 19.67
N CYS A 118 8.58 -0.04 19.62
CA CYS A 118 7.75 -0.31 20.78
C CYS A 118 7.51 -1.81 20.99
N LEU A 119 8.13 -2.68 20.18
CA LEU A 119 7.83 -4.11 20.19
C LEU A 119 8.71 -4.84 21.21
N ASP A 120 8.11 -5.29 22.32
CA ASP A 120 8.80 -6.17 23.27
C ASP A 120 8.82 -7.60 22.70
N LEU A 121 9.87 -7.91 21.94
CA LEU A 121 10.07 -9.22 21.30
C LEU A 121 10.12 -10.37 22.31
N ASN A 122 10.52 -10.13 23.56
CA ASN A 122 10.60 -11.17 24.59
C ASN A 122 9.21 -11.56 25.11
N LYS A 123 8.25 -10.63 25.06
CA LYS A 123 6.85 -10.88 25.45
C LYS A 123 5.94 -11.17 24.26
N SER A 124 6.45 -11.01 23.04
CA SER A 124 5.68 -11.21 21.82
C SER A 124 5.75 -12.67 21.38
N MET A 125 4.60 -13.29 21.15
CA MET A 125 4.51 -14.59 20.48
C MET A 125 4.31 -14.39 18.99
N ILE A 126 5.35 -14.59 18.20
CA ILE A 126 5.28 -14.51 16.74
C ILE A 126 4.87 -15.88 16.21
N ARG A 127 3.73 -15.95 15.51
CA ARG A 127 3.29 -17.15 14.79
C ARG A 127 3.50 -16.93 13.31
N ILE A 128 4.38 -17.74 12.70
CA ILE A 128 4.57 -17.76 11.26
C ILE A 128 3.65 -18.86 10.72
N HIS A 129 2.67 -18.47 9.91
CA HIS A 129 1.90 -19.42 9.12
C HIS A 129 2.65 -19.61 7.80
N ILE A 130 3.21 -20.80 7.61
CA ILE A 130 3.88 -21.26 6.38
C ILE A 130 2.85 -21.97 5.51
#